data_AF-A0A2D6HDZ7-F1
#
_entry.id   AF-A0A2D6HDZ7-F1
#
_cell.length_a   1.000
_cell.length_b   1.000
_cell.length_c   1.000
_cell.angle_alpha   90.00
_cell.angle_beta   90.00
_cell.angle_gamma   90.00
#
_symmetry.space_group_name_H-M   'P 1'
#
loop_
_entity.id
_entity.type
_entity.pdbx_description
1 polymer ?
#
loop_
_entity_poly.entity_id
_entity_poly.type
_entity_poly.pdbx_seq_one_letter_code
_entity_poly.pdbx_strand_id
1 'polypeptide(L)'
;MASLSIPFLAATLGVPLPAHAPTPFGSQGAAEDLRPEIDEPSWRQVLTWLGGERDRLAADLETAHGKLLERAGERFPELAERLEPTPPRPTPTGYGVLPRLRGNDPFAQARPRERSYSLERVSTGFKGEMRDAALLAARAGEEDEARLEAQVDEFERLRKRLRDLEEHMSYHEWWQRAVVDDADYFAERNEIVAMTREWRRVLEAGDDRERARQLERELVERVAPFKATPGLAIERAADGSEILAVEVHTDITDEAFLTALAEGIDDSWNGAEAMGAARLRVEVAFVHHAGTELYAKGAPAHKEVIDTDEHLARFPAGALVITTGAASTHARVGRHVLLGPGALTPRTLAHEFGHLLGFTDAYLRGFDGSPTDRYGVVLVEWSGLLDDLMGDSRGGRVSAGMVERLRKAYGCP
;
A
#
# COMPACT_ATOMS: atom_id res chain seq x y z
N MET A 1 14.50 22.71 7.66
CA MET A 1 14.22 21.73 6.59
C MET A 1 12.80 21.26 6.78
N ALA A 2 11.86 21.74 5.96
CA ALA A 2 10.48 21.28 6.02
C ALA A 2 10.46 19.80 5.61
N SER A 3 10.11 18.91 6.53
CA SER A 3 9.85 17.51 6.22
C SER A 3 8.58 17.49 5.38
N LEU A 4 8.71 17.38 4.06
CA LEU A 4 7.59 17.07 3.17
C LEU A 4 7.03 15.72 3.64
N SER A 5 5.92 15.78 4.39
CA SER A 5 5.07 14.62 4.60
C SER A 5 4.42 14.33 3.26
N ILE A 6 5.10 13.55 2.43
CA ILE A 6 4.47 12.93 1.26
C ILE A 6 3.35 12.06 1.84
N PRO A 7 2.07 12.32 1.52
CA PRO A 7 1.00 11.44 1.96
C PRO A 7 1.35 10.05 1.44
N PHE A 8 1.58 9.13 2.38
CA PHE A 8 1.47 7.71 2.11
C PHE A 8 0.01 7.49 1.72
N LEU A 9 -0.33 7.72 0.44
CA LEU A 9 -1.37 6.91 -0.15
C LEU A 9 -0.87 5.49 0.08
N ALA A 10 -1.57 4.76 0.95
CA ALA A 10 -1.51 3.32 0.93
C ALA A 10 -1.84 2.92 -0.50
N ALA A 11 -0.80 2.80 -1.33
CA ALA A 11 -0.89 2.13 -2.60
C ALA A 11 -1.32 0.73 -2.20
N THR A 12 -2.62 0.47 -2.31
CA THR A 12 -3.14 -0.86 -2.60
C THR A 12 -2.15 -1.44 -3.59
N LEU A 13 -1.31 -2.36 -3.09
CA LEU A 13 -0.20 -2.96 -3.81
C LEU A 13 -0.61 -3.11 -5.26
N GLY A 14 -0.08 -2.25 -6.15
CA GLY A 14 -0.55 -2.18 -7.52
C GLY A 14 -0.57 -3.60 -8.05
N VAL A 15 -1.77 -4.11 -8.31
CA VAL A 15 -1.96 -5.50 -8.70
C VAL A 15 -1.18 -5.64 -9.99
N PRO A 16 -0.14 -6.49 -10.07
CA PRO A 16 0.54 -6.70 -11.33
C PRO A 16 -0.51 -7.10 -12.36
N LEU A 17 -0.52 -6.46 -13.53
CA LEU A 17 -1.40 -6.86 -14.64
C LEU A 17 -1.26 -8.38 -14.79
N PRO A 18 -2.31 -9.16 -14.50
CA PRO A 18 -2.19 -10.61 -14.50
C PRO A 18 -1.98 -11.08 -15.94
N ALA A 19 -1.31 -12.23 -16.10
CA ALA A 19 -1.22 -12.89 -17.39
C ALA A 19 -2.62 -13.11 -17.96
N HIS A 20 -2.81 -12.86 -19.27
CA HIS A 20 -4.11 -13.03 -19.94
C HIS A 20 -4.67 -14.43 -19.67
N ALA A 21 -5.83 -14.48 -19.00
CA ALA A 21 -6.64 -15.69 -18.98
C ALA A 21 -7.28 -15.86 -20.37
N PRO A 22 -7.42 -17.10 -20.88
CA PRO A 22 -8.12 -17.33 -22.15
C PRO A 22 -9.58 -16.86 -22.03
N THR A 23 -10.00 -16.01 -22.96
CA THR A 23 -11.37 -15.47 -23.04
C THR A 23 -12.31 -16.48 -23.69
N PRO A 24 -13.60 -16.55 -23.28
CA PRO A 24 -14.60 -17.37 -23.96
C PRO A 24 -14.91 -16.89 -25.38
N PHE A 25 -14.48 -15.67 -25.73
CA PHE A 25 -14.59 -15.10 -27.08
C PHE A 25 -13.29 -15.35 -27.85
N GLY A 26 -13.35 -16.17 -28.90
CA GLY A 26 -12.19 -16.62 -29.69
C GLY A 26 -11.36 -15.50 -30.30
N SER A 27 -10.03 -15.68 -30.31
CA SER A 27 -9.01 -14.67 -30.67
C SER A 27 -8.70 -14.60 -32.18
N GLN A 28 -9.71 -14.50 -33.05
CA GLN A 28 -9.48 -14.37 -34.49
C GLN A 28 -9.72 -12.93 -34.97
N GLY A 29 -8.69 -12.10 -34.83
CA GLY A 29 -8.61 -10.76 -35.41
C GLY A 29 -7.28 -10.13 -35.06
N ALA A 30 -6.46 -9.82 -36.06
CA ALA A 30 -5.21 -9.08 -35.86
C ALA A 30 -5.58 -7.71 -35.25
N ALA A 31 -5.15 -7.45 -34.03
CA ALA A 31 -5.34 -6.15 -33.41
C ALA A 31 -4.56 -5.12 -34.22
N GLU A 32 -5.26 -4.18 -34.87
CA GLU A 32 -4.64 -2.99 -35.43
C GLU A 32 -3.80 -2.30 -34.35
N ASP A 33 -2.63 -1.81 -34.74
CA ASP A 33 -1.69 -1.19 -33.81
C ASP A 33 -2.24 0.17 -33.37
N LEU A 34 -3.10 0.16 -32.35
CA LEU A 34 -3.58 1.35 -31.66
C LEU A 34 -2.37 2.04 -31.03
N ARG A 35 -1.79 2.99 -31.76
CA ARG A 35 -0.80 3.95 -31.27
C ARG A 35 -1.38 5.35 -31.47
N PRO A 36 -1.07 6.29 -30.57
CA PRO A 36 -1.41 7.69 -30.82
C PRO A 36 -0.79 8.14 -32.15
N GLU A 37 -1.58 8.78 -33.02
CA GLU A 37 -1.18 9.35 -34.32
C GLU A 37 -0.33 10.64 -34.16
N ILE A 38 0.55 10.66 -33.18
CA ILE A 38 1.44 11.79 -32.88
C ILE A 38 2.86 11.27 -33.05
N ASP A 39 3.67 11.99 -33.84
CA ASP A 39 5.11 11.76 -33.88
C ASP A 39 5.70 12.20 -32.52
N GLU A 40 6.21 11.23 -31.76
CA GLU A 40 6.85 11.39 -30.44
C GLU A 40 5.99 12.12 -29.37
N PRO A 41 4.84 11.55 -28.94
CA PRO A 41 4.00 12.18 -27.94
C PRO A 41 4.71 12.23 -26.58
N SER A 42 4.58 13.34 -25.86
CA SER A 42 4.95 13.42 -24.44
C SER A 42 4.07 12.50 -23.59
N TRP A 43 4.53 12.12 -22.39
CA TRP A 43 3.74 11.28 -21.48
C TRP A 43 2.38 11.87 -21.12
N ARG A 44 2.25 13.20 -21.10
CA ARG A 44 0.96 13.90 -20.91
C ARG A 44 0.02 13.64 -22.07
N GLN A 45 0.52 13.67 -23.30
CA GLN A 45 -0.28 13.33 -24.49
C GLN A 45 -0.66 11.84 -24.50
N VAL A 46 0.24 10.95 -24.04
CA VAL A 46 -0.10 9.53 -23.86
C VAL A 46 -1.19 9.33 -22.81
N LEU A 47 -1.13 10.01 -21.66
CA LEU A 47 -2.20 9.97 -20.65
C LEU A 47 -3.51 10.56 -21.18
N THR A 48 -3.45 11.64 -21.95
CA THR A 48 -4.64 12.23 -22.60
C THR A 48 -5.28 11.22 -23.55
N TRP A 49 -4.48 10.57 -24.40
CA TRP A 49 -4.94 9.52 -25.29
C TRP A 49 -5.54 8.34 -24.51
N LEU A 50 -4.86 7.85 -23.47
CA LEU A 50 -5.37 6.80 -22.58
C LEU A 50 -6.68 7.19 -21.90
N GLY A 51 -6.87 8.47 -21.58
CA GLY A 51 -8.15 9.00 -21.09
C GLY A 51 -9.25 8.82 -22.13
N GLY A 52 -8.97 9.11 -23.40
CA GLY A 52 -9.89 8.82 -24.50
C GLY A 52 -10.22 7.34 -24.65
N GLU A 53 -9.23 6.44 -24.54
CA GLU A 53 -9.47 4.99 -24.59
C GLU A 53 -10.28 4.49 -23.38
N ARG A 54 -9.97 4.97 -22.16
CA ARG A 54 -10.75 4.72 -20.95
C ARG A 54 -12.21 5.14 -21.13
N ASP A 55 -12.43 6.33 -21.69
CA ASP A 55 -13.79 6.86 -21.90
C ASP A 55 -14.58 6.01 -22.91
N ARG A 56 -13.93 5.49 -23.95
CA ARG A 56 -14.55 4.53 -24.89
C ARG A 56 -14.90 3.22 -24.19
N LEU A 57 -13.98 2.65 -23.41
CA LEU A 57 -14.23 1.45 -22.61
C LEU A 57 -15.43 1.64 -21.68
N ALA A 58 -15.49 2.78 -20.98
CA ALA A 58 -16.60 3.11 -20.09
C ALA A 58 -17.93 3.20 -20.85
N ALA A 59 -17.97 3.85 -22.02
CA ALA A 59 -19.17 3.97 -22.85
C ALA A 59 -19.65 2.61 -23.41
N ASP A 60 -18.72 1.74 -23.84
CA ASP A 60 -19.05 0.38 -24.27
C ASP A 60 -19.62 -0.45 -23.10
N LEU A 61 -19.02 -0.33 -21.91
CA LEU A 61 -19.52 -0.99 -20.71
C LEU A 61 -20.89 -0.45 -20.27
N GLU A 62 -21.13 0.86 -20.37
CA GLU A 62 -22.44 1.45 -20.10
C GLU A 62 -23.50 0.92 -21.08
N THR A 63 -23.15 0.81 -22.36
CA THR A 63 -24.03 0.23 -23.40
C THR A 63 -24.33 -1.24 -23.11
N ALA A 64 -23.30 -2.03 -22.76
CA ALA A 64 -23.47 -3.43 -22.39
C ALA A 64 -24.33 -3.56 -21.13
N HIS A 65 -24.06 -2.75 -20.11
CA HIS A 65 -24.77 -2.74 -18.83
C HIS A 65 -26.27 -2.54 -19.02
N GLY A 66 -26.68 -1.51 -19.75
CA GLY A 66 -28.10 -1.23 -20.00
C GLY A 66 -28.83 -2.42 -20.65
N LYS A 67 -28.22 -3.01 -21.69
CA LYS A 67 -28.79 -4.16 -22.41
C LYS A 67 -28.83 -5.43 -21.56
N LEU A 68 -27.75 -5.72 -20.82
CA LEU A 68 -27.69 -6.89 -19.94
C LEU A 68 -28.68 -6.75 -18.78
N LEU A 69 -28.84 -5.55 -18.22
CA LEU A 69 -29.76 -5.29 -17.12
C LEU A 69 -31.22 -5.43 -17.57
N GLU A 70 -31.57 -4.92 -18.75
CA GLU A 70 -32.88 -5.11 -19.36
C GLU A 70 -33.20 -6.61 -19.56
N ARG A 71 -32.22 -7.38 -20.07
CA ARG A 71 -32.38 -8.83 -20.28
C ARG A 71 -32.45 -9.63 -18.98
N ALA A 72 -31.66 -9.27 -17.98
CA ALA A 72 -31.67 -9.92 -16.69
C ALA A 72 -33.01 -9.66 -15.98
N GLY A 73 -33.43 -8.39 -15.92
CA GLY A 73 -34.78 -7.94 -15.54
C GLY A 73 -35.45 -8.77 -14.44
N GLU A 74 -36.75 -9.05 -14.61
CA GLU A 74 -37.51 -9.92 -13.69
C GLU A 74 -37.22 -11.42 -13.88
N ARG A 75 -36.59 -11.81 -15.00
CA ARG A 75 -36.43 -13.22 -15.41
C ARG A 75 -35.23 -13.89 -14.74
N PHE A 76 -34.19 -13.12 -14.42
CA PHE A 76 -32.94 -13.54 -13.78
C PHE A 76 -32.51 -12.51 -12.73
N PRO A 77 -33.29 -12.34 -11.63
CA PRO A 77 -33.06 -11.29 -10.63
C PRO A 77 -31.66 -11.37 -9.99
N GLU A 78 -31.09 -12.56 -9.85
CA GLU A 78 -29.73 -12.78 -9.34
C GLU A 78 -28.65 -12.21 -10.27
N LEU A 79 -28.87 -12.24 -11.59
CA LEU A 79 -27.95 -11.62 -12.55
C LEU A 79 -28.15 -10.11 -12.62
N ALA A 80 -29.39 -9.64 -12.46
CA ALA A 80 -29.69 -8.22 -12.39
C ALA A 80 -29.03 -7.56 -11.17
N GLU A 81 -29.05 -8.21 -10.00
CA GLU A 81 -28.38 -7.75 -8.77
C GLU A 81 -26.86 -7.57 -8.98
N ARG A 82 -26.21 -8.49 -9.71
CA ARG A 82 -24.77 -8.40 -10.04
C ARG A 82 -24.43 -7.23 -10.96
N LEU A 83 -25.37 -6.89 -11.84
CA LEU A 83 -25.26 -5.75 -12.75
C LEU A 83 -25.55 -4.42 -12.06
N GLU A 84 -26.33 -4.39 -10.98
CA GLU A 84 -26.63 -3.12 -10.31
C GLU A 84 -25.34 -2.33 -10.01
N PRO A 85 -25.30 -1.03 -10.36
CA PRO A 85 -24.18 -0.15 -10.10
C PRO A 85 -24.21 0.20 -8.61
N THR A 86 -24.03 -0.80 -7.74
CA THR A 86 -23.54 -0.50 -6.41
C THR A 86 -22.03 -0.39 -6.59
N PRO A 87 -21.44 0.83 -6.73
CA PRO A 87 -20.03 0.96 -6.42
C PRO A 87 -19.85 0.29 -5.06
N PRO A 88 -18.81 -0.52 -4.84
CA PRO A 88 -18.58 -1.11 -3.53
C PRO A 88 -18.75 0.02 -2.53
N ARG A 89 -19.74 -0.11 -1.63
CA ARG A 89 -20.12 0.99 -0.75
C ARG A 89 -18.83 1.52 -0.15
N PRO A 90 -18.50 2.82 -0.31
CA PRO A 90 -17.24 3.36 0.18
C PRO A 90 -17.07 2.86 1.59
N THR A 91 -15.94 2.21 1.85
CA THR A 91 -15.71 1.71 3.20
C THR A 91 -15.80 2.93 4.11
N PRO A 92 -16.66 2.93 5.15
CA PRO A 92 -16.80 4.09 6.00
C PRO A 92 -15.42 4.53 6.48
N THR A 93 -15.12 5.81 6.40
CA THR A 93 -13.89 6.43 6.93
C THR A 93 -14.28 7.42 8.02
N GLY A 94 -13.29 8.06 8.65
CA GLY A 94 -13.53 9.11 9.64
C GLY A 94 -13.41 8.63 11.09
N TYR A 95 -13.81 9.51 12.01
CA TYR A 95 -13.59 9.37 13.44
C TYR A 95 -14.24 8.11 14.01
N GLY A 96 -13.50 7.40 14.86
CA GLY A 96 -13.93 6.17 15.52
C GLY A 96 -14.08 4.96 14.59
N VAL A 97 -13.71 5.05 13.31
CA VAL A 97 -13.76 3.91 12.40
C VAL A 97 -12.46 3.10 12.50
N LEU A 98 -12.60 1.85 12.93
CA LEU A 98 -11.48 0.92 13.09
C LEU A 98 -11.34 0.00 11.88
N PRO A 99 -10.11 -0.46 11.59
CA PRO A 99 -9.87 -1.47 10.58
C PRO A 99 -10.45 -2.81 11.02
N ARG A 100 -10.97 -3.58 10.06
CA ARG A 100 -11.33 -4.98 10.31
C ARG A 100 -10.05 -5.80 10.53
N LEU A 101 -9.95 -6.44 11.69
CA LEU A 101 -8.87 -7.39 11.94
C LEU A 101 -9.13 -8.72 11.23
N ARG A 102 -8.08 -9.26 10.62
CA ARG A 102 -8.07 -10.61 10.02
C ARG A 102 -6.86 -11.39 10.54
N GLY A 103 -6.93 -12.71 10.43
CA GLY A 103 -5.82 -13.59 10.84
C GLY A 103 -4.52 -13.26 10.10
N ASN A 104 -3.39 -13.57 10.74
CA ASN A 104 -2.08 -13.45 10.11
C ASN A 104 -1.95 -14.44 8.96
N ASP A 105 -1.38 -13.99 7.85
CA ASP A 105 -0.93 -14.89 6.80
C ASP A 105 0.26 -15.73 7.32
N PRO A 106 0.46 -16.95 6.77
CA PRO A 106 1.65 -17.75 7.08
C PRO A 106 2.92 -16.94 6.83
N PHE A 107 3.94 -17.15 7.67
CA PHE A 107 5.24 -16.53 7.45
C PHE A 107 5.80 -16.98 6.10
N ALA A 108 6.08 -15.99 5.25
CA ALA A 108 6.83 -16.17 4.03
C ALA A 108 8.10 -15.34 4.17
N GLN A 109 9.26 -15.95 3.94
CA GLN A 109 10.50 -15.20 3.93
C GLN A 109 10.42 -14.12 2.84
N ALA A 110 10.56 -12.86 3.25
CA ALA A 110 10.63 -11.76 2.31
C ALA A 110 11.83 -11.98 1.39
N ARG A 111 11.63 -11.77 0.10
CA ARG A 111 12.71 -11.78 -0.89
C ARG A 111 12.72 -10.45 -1.59
N PRO A 112 13.89 -9.84 -1.82
CA PRO A 112 14.01 -8.64 -2.62
C PRO A 112 13.31 -8.82 -3.97
N ARG A 113 12.30 -8.00 -4.21
CA ARG A 113 11.53 -8.00 -5.44
C ARG A 113 11.49 -6.60 -6.00
N GLU A 114 11.92 -6.50 -7.25
CA GLU A 114 11.80 -5.32 -8.07
C GLU A 114 10.51 -5.41 -8.87
N ARG A 115 9.73 -4.33 -8.88
CA ARG A 115 8.55 -4.14 -9.72
C ARG A 115 8.74 -2.87 -10.51
N SER A 116 8.32 -2.90 -11.77
CA SER A 116 8.38 -1.74 -12.64
C SER A 116 6.98 -1.40 -13.14
N TYR A 117 6.67 -0.11 -13.10
CA TYR A 117 5.43 0.46 -13.62
C TYR A 117 5.79 1.43 -14.73
N SER A 118 5.33 1.18 -15.95
CA SER A 118 5.56 2.06 -17.10
C SER A 118 4.26 2.39 -17.80
N LEU A 119 4.15 3.65 -18.25
CA LEU A 119 3.01 4.09 -19.03
C LEU A 119 2.94 3.37 -20.38
N GLU A 120 4.10 2.96 -20.91
CA GLU A 120 4.17 2.09 -22.09
C GLU A 120 3.39 0.80 -21.87
N ARG A 121 3.62 0.09 -20.76
CA ARG A 121 2.93 -1.16 -20.45
C ARG A 121 1.43 -0.96 -20.28
N VAL A 122 1.00 0.14 -19.67
CA VAL A 122 -0.42 0.49 -19.56
C VAL A 122 -1.01 0.77 -20.95
N SER A 123 -0.30 1.52 -21.80
CA SER A 123 -0.75 1.88 -23.16
C SER A 123 -0.97 0.67 -24.08
N THR A 124 -0.21 -0.40 -23.89
CA THR A 124 -0.35 -1.62 -24.69
C THR A 124 -1.18 -2.71 -24.01
N GLY A 125 -1.26 -2.69 -22.67
CA GLY A 125 -1.80 -3.77 -21.85
C GLY A 125 -3.32 -3.90 -21.87
N PHE A 126 -4.04 -2.84 -22.24
CA PHE A 126 -5.51 -2.81 -22.19
C PHE A 126 -6.18 -3.01 -23.56
N LYS A 127 -5.43 -3.23 -24.64
CA LYS A 127 -5.99 -3.39 -26.01
C LYS A 127 -7.00 -4.55 -26.09
N GLY A 128 -6.75 -5.63 -25.35
CA GLY A 128 -7.67 -6.77 -25.26
C GLY A 128 -9.00 -6.38 -24.62
N GLU A 129 -8.93 -5.72 -23.46
CA GLU A 129 -10.10 -5.23 -22.71
C GLU A 129 -10.95 -4.26 -23.53
N MET A 130 -10.34 -3.35 -24.29
CA MET A 130 -11.07 -2.43 -25.18
C MET A 130 -11.89 -3.19 -26.23
N ARG A 131 -11.25 -4.16 -26.92
CA ARG A 131 -11.92 -4.99 -27.92
C ARG A 131 -13.03 -5.83 -27.29
N ASP A 132 -12.75 -6.45 -26.15
CA ASP A 132 -13.69 -7.33 -25.46
C ASP A 132 -14.93 -6.55 -24.98
N ALA A 133 -14.76 -5.31 -24.51
CA ALA A 133 -15.88 -4.43 -24.16
C ALA A 133 -16.73 -4.03 -25.36
N ALA A 134 -16.12 -3.64 -26.48
CA ALA A 134 -16.85 -3.34 -27.72
C ALA A 134 -17.64 -4.56 -28.22
N LEU A 135 -17.04 -5.76 -28.16
CA LEU A 135 -17.71 -7.02 -28.50
C LEU A 135 -18.88 -7.32 -27.55
N LEU A 136 -18.68 -7.11 -26.25
CA LEU A 136 -19.72 -7.29 -25.26
C LEU A 136 -20.88 -6.31 -25.50
N ALA A 137 -20.60 -5.03 -25.75
CA ALA A 137 -21.59 -4.00 -26.05
C ALA A 137 -22.41 -4.32 -27.31
N ALA A 138 -21.76 -4.86 -28.35
CA ALA A 138 -22.42 -5.29 -29.58
C ALA A 138 -23.34 -6.51 -29.35
N ARG A 139 -22.90 -7.49 -28.55
CA ARG A 139 -23.62 -8.76 -28.33
C ARG A 139 -24.57 -8.76 -27.14
N ALA A 140 -24.52 -7.76 -26.27
CA ALA A 140 -25.31 -7.73 -25.05
C ALA A 140 -26.83 -7.78 -25.29
N GLY A 141 -27.30 -7.43 -26.49
CA GLY A 141 -28.71 -7.51 -26.89
C GLY A 141 -29.12 -8.81 -27.61
N GLU A 142 -28.21 -9.77 -27.82
CA GLU A 142 -28.54 -11.05 -28.45
C GLU A 142 -29.45 -11.88 -27.52
N GLU A 143 -30.55 -12.45 -28.03
CA GLU A 143 -31.57 -13.16 -27.23
C GLU A 143 -31.15 -14.54 -26.69
N ASP A 144 -29.86 -14.90 -26.77
CA ASP A 144 -29.35 -16.19 -26.27
C ASP A 144 -29.24 -16.18 -24.73
N GLU A 145 -30.28 -16.65 -24.05
CA GLU A 145 -30.33 -16.77 -22.58
C GLU A 145 -29.20 -17.64 -22.02
N ALA A 146 -28.74 -18.66 -22.76
CA ALA A 146 -27.64 -19.54 -22.32
C ALA A 146 -26.29 -18.81 -22.25
N ARG A 147 -26.19 -17.61 -22.84
CA ARG A 147 -24.98 -16.77 -22.80
C ARG A 147 -25.06 -15.61 -21.81
N LEU A 148 -26.23 -15.32 -21.24
CA LEU A 148 -26.44 -14.15 -20.40
C LEU A 148 -25.49 -14.14 -19.19
N GLU A 149 -25.39 -15.27 -18.46
CA GLU A 149 -24.50 -15.38 -17.31
C GLU A 149 -23.02 -15.13 -17.68
N ALA A 150 -22.54 -15.74 -18.76
CA ALA A 150 -21.17 -15.51 -19.24
C ALA A 150 -20.91 -14.06 -19.68
N GLN A 151 -21.92 -13.36 -20.21
CA GLN A 151 -21.83 -11.95 -20.54
C GLN A 151 -21.81 -11.06 -19.28
N VAL A 152 -22.54 -11.43 -18.22
CA VAL A 152 -22.50 -10.75 -16.92
C VAL A 152 -21.14 -10.95 -16.25
N ASP A 153 -20.60 -12.16 -16.25
CA ASP A 153 -19.24 -12.46 -15.75
C ASP A 153 -18.18 -11.60 -16.47
N GLU A 154 -18.28 -11.50 -17.79
CA GLU A 154 -17.39 -10.69 -18.61
C GLU A 154 -17.53 -9.20 -18.31
N PHE A 155 -18.77 -8.71 -18.15
CA PHE A 155 -19.03 -7.33 -17.73
C PHE A 155 -18.35 -7.01 -16.39
N GLU A 156 -18.50 -7.88 -15.38
CA GLU A 156 -17.87 -7.66 -14.07
C GLU A 156 -16.34 -7.65 -14.15
N ARG A 157 -15.76 -8.56 -14.94
CA ARG A 157 -14.32 -8.59 -15.21
C ARG A 157 -13.84 -7.29 -15.85
N LEU A 158 -14.51 -6.83 -16.91
CA LEU A 158 -14.14 -5.61 -17.62
C LEU A 158 -14.36 -4.35 -16.78
N ARG A 159 -15.43 -4.30 -15.97
CA ARG A 159 -15.66 -3.23 -14.99
C ARG A 159 -14.52 -3.14 -13.97
N LYS A 160 -14.01 -4.28 -13.49
CA LYS A 160 -12.83 -4.31 -12.63
C LYS A 160 -11.60 -3.78 -13.37
N ARG A 161 -11.40 -4.18 -14.63
CA ARG A 161 -10.28 -3.69 -15.47
C ARG A 161 -10.33 -2.20 -15.74
N LEU A 162 -11.50 -1.63 -15.97
CA LEU A 162 -11.66 -0.18 -16.12
C LEU A 162 -11.14 0.56 -14.88
N ARG A 163 -11.48 0.07 -13.68
CA ARG A 163 -10.93 0.62 -12.42
C ARG A 163 -9.43 0.45 -12.31
N ASP A 164 -8.91 -0.73 -12.63
CA ASP A 164 -7.45 -0.97 -12.64
C ASP A 164 -6.75 0.05 -13.57
N LEU A 165 -7.31 0.33 -14.76
CA LEU A 165 -6.78 1.32 -15.70
C LEU A 165 -6.80 2.74 -15.10
N GLU A 166 -7.91 3.16 -14.51
CA GLU A 166 -8.05 4.47 -13.85
C GLU A 166 -7.05 4.66 -12.72
N GLU A 167 -6.88 3.64 -11.88
CA GLU A 167 -5.88 3.63 -10.80
C GLU A 167 -4.47 3.75 -11.37
N HIS A 168 -4.12 2.96 -12.40
CA HIS A 168 -2.82 3.03 -13.05
C HIS A 168 -2.54 4.40 -13.69
N MET A 169 -3.52 4.99 -14.37
CA MET A 169 -3.38 6.32 -14.97
C MET A 169 -3.15 7.40 -13.91
N SER A 170 -3.98 7.42 -12.87
CA SER A 170 -3.88 8.38 -11.77
C SER A 170 -2.55 8.24 -11.03
N TYR A 171 -2.12 7.00 -10.80
CA TYR A 171 -0.85 6.68 -10.19
C TYR A 171 0.34 7.18 -11.03
N HIS A 172 0.34 6.90 -12.35
CA HIS A 172 1.37 7.40 -13.24
C HIS A 172 1.41 8.92 -13.29
N GLU A 173 0.26 9.56 -13.42
CA GLU A 173 0.17 11.01 -13.46
C GLU A 173 0.78 11.65 -12.21
N TRP A 174 0.49 11.10 -11.03
CA TRP A 174 1.07 11.57 -9.77
C TRP A 174 2.59 11.39 -9.75
N TRP A 175 3.12 10.20 -10.05
CA TRP A 175 4.56 9.94 -9.98
C TRP A 175 5.38 10.73 -11.01
N GLN A 176 4.88 10.89 -12.24
CA GLN A 176 5.57 11.69 -13.25
C GLN A 176 5.75 13.14 -12.79
N ARG A 177 4.77 13.70 -12.07
CA ARG A 177 4.88 15.04 -11.47
C ARG A 177 5.84 15.02 -10.28
N ALA A 178 5.67 14.08 -9.34
CA ALA A 178 6.51 13.99 -8.15
C ALA A 178 8.00 13.90 -8.49
N VAL A 179 8.38 13.15 -9.52
CA VAL A 179 9.78 13.05 -9.97
C VAL A 179 10.36 14.39 -10.43
N VAL A 180 9.53 15.23 -11.05
CA VAL A 180 9.95 16.57 -11.48
C VAL A 180 9.97 17.55 -10.30
N ASP A 181 8.92 17.51 -9.47
CA ASP A 181 8.73 18.45 -8.37
C ASP A 181 9.75 18.21 -7.24
N ASP A 182 10.15 16.95 -7.01
CA ASP A 182 11.08 16.52 -5.95
C ASP A 182 12.38 15.90 -6.51
N ALA A 183 12.97 16.52 -7.54
CA ALA A 183 14.11 15.96 -8.27
C ALA A 183 15.30 15.50 -7.39
N ASP A 184 15.67 16.28 -6.37
CA ASP A 184 16.78 15.94 -5.46
C ASP A 184 16.49 14.69 -4.63
N TYR A 185 15.24 14.53 -4.16
CA TYR A 185 14.82 13.34 -3.43
C TYR A 185 14.97 12.10 -4.31
N PHE A 186 14.48 12.16 -5.55
CA PHE A 186 14.58 10.99 -6.44
C PHE A 186 15.99 10.74 -6.96
N ALA A 187 16.84 11.76 -7.07
CA ALA A 187 18.25 11.55 -7.38
C ALA A 187 18.90 10.65 -6.31
N GLU A 188 18.69 10.96 -5.02
CA GLU A 188 19.17 10.11 -3.92
C GLU A 188 18.55 8.70 -3.99
N ARG A 189 17.24 8.59 -4.24
CA ARG A 189 16.59 7.27 -4.32
C ARG A 189 17.09 6.43 -5.49
N ASN A 190 17.42 7.04 -6.64
CA ASN A 190 17.95 6.34 -7.79
C ASN A 190 19.38 5.82 -7.55
N GLU A 191 20.19 6.51 -6.76
CA GLU A 191 21.47 5.96 -6.29
C GLU A 191 21.27 4.67 -5.48
N ILE A 192 20.28 4.68 -4.58
CA ILE A 192 19.93 3.51 -3.76
C ILE A 192 19.38 2.37 -4.64
N VAL A 193 18.60 2.67 -5.68
CA VAL A 193 18.14 1.67 -6.67
C VAL A 193 19.32 1.03 -7.39
N ALA A 194 20.29 1.82 -7.86
CA ALA A 194 21.49 1.31 -8.50
C ALA A 194 22.31 0.42 -7.55
N MET A 195 22.50 0.85 -6.30
CA MET A 195 23.16 0.06 -5.26
C MET A 195 22.42 -1.26 -4.98
N THR A 196 21.09 -1.25 -4.96
CA THR A 196 20.25 -2.44 -4.75
C THR A 196 20.43 -3.45 -5.88
N ARG A 197 20.45 -2.98 -7.14
CA ARG A 197 20.72 -3.82 -8.31
C ARG A 197 22.14 -4.39 -8.30
N GLU A 198 23.13 -3.60 -7.87
CA GLU A 198 24.50 -4.09 -7.68
C GLU A 198 24.56 -5.18 -6.61
N TRP A 199 23.99 -4.95 -5.44
CA TRP A 199 23.93 -5.92 -4.35
C TRP A 199 23.33 -7.25 -4.80
N ARG A 200 22.20 -7.20 -5.51
CA ARG A 200 21.57 -8.40 -6.08
C ARG A 200 22.48 -9.14 -7.06
N ARG A 201 23.12 -8.42 -7.97
CA ARG A 201 24.07 -8.98 -8.94
C ARG A 201 25.26 -9.67 -8.24
N VAL A 202 25.80 -9.06 -7.19
CA VAL A 202 26.89 -9.67 -6.39
C VAL A 202 26.41 -10.93 -5.67
N LEU A 203 25.21 -10.90 -5.07
CA LEU A 203 24.61 -12.08 -4.44
C LEU A 203 24.37 -13.22 -5.42
N GLU A 204 23.88 -12.92 -6.62
CA GLU A 204 23.59 -13.91 -7.66
C GLU A 204 24.87 -14.51 -8.26
N ALA A 205 25.94 -13.71 -8.41
CA ALA A 205 27.24 -14.21 -8.84
C ALA A 205 27.89 -15.13 -7.78
N GLY A 206 27.71 -14.83 -6.49
CA GLY A 206 28.21 -15.66 -5.38
C GLY A 206 29.71 -15.54 -5.08
N ASP A 207 30.44 -14.72 -5.85
CA ASP A 207 31.90 -14.64 -5.83
C ASP A 207 32.47 -13.69 -4.76
N ASP A 208 31.69 -12.70 -4.28
CA ASP A 208 32.16 -11.68 -3.35
C ASP A 208 31.18 -11.44 -2.18
N ARG A 209 31.24 -12.35 -1.20
CA ARG A 209 30.38 -12.29 0.00
C ARG A 209 30.66 -11.10 0.89
N GLU A 210 31.89 -10.60 0.91
CA GLU A 210 32.25 -9.45 1.74
C GLU A 210 31.64 -8.17 1.16
N ARG A 211 31.77 -7.97 -0.16
CA ARG A 211 31.10 -6.87 -0.86
C ARG A 211 29.59 -6.94 -0.73
N ALA A 212 28.98 -8.12 -0.85
CA ALA A 212 27.54 -8.28 -0.68
C ALA A 212 27.08 -7.82 0.72
N ARG A 213 27.80 -8.22 1.78
CA ARG A 213 27.50 -7.80 3.16
C ARG A 213 27.75 -6.31 3.40
N GLN A 214 28.76 -5.73 2.75
CA GLN A 214 29.02 -4.30 2.83
C GLN A 214 27.87 -3.51 2.19
N LEU A 215 27.47 -3.88 0.97
CA LEU A 215 26.36 -3.28 0.25
C LEU A 215 25.05 -3.43 1.01
N GLU A 216 24.78 -4.60 1.58
CA GLU A 216 23.61 -4.83 2.41
C GLU A 216 23.55 -3.84 3.57
N ARG A 217 24.63 -3.67 4.35
CA ARG A 217 24.67 -2.71 5.45
C ARG A 217 24.41 -1.27 5.00
N GLU A 218 25.07 -0.85 3.93
CA GLU A 218 24.90 0.50 3.36
C GLU A 218 23.48 0.73 2.86
N LEU A 219 22.88 -0.27 2.21
CA LEU A 219 21.49 -0.26 1.78
C LEU A 219 20.53 -0.13 2.96
N VAL A 220 20.71 -0.92 4.02
CA VAL A 220 19.81 -0.85 5.19
C VAL A 220 19.86 0.55 5.83
N GLU A 221 21.05 1.14 5.93
CA GLU A 221 21.22 2.49 6.51
C GLU A 221 20.56 3.59 5.68
N ARG A 222 20.61 3.48 4.34
CA ARG A 222 20.04 4.49 3.43
C ARG A 222 18.54 4.28 3.14
N VAL A 223 18.10 3.04 2.99
CA VAL A 223 16.70 2.71 2.66
C VAL A 223 15.81 2.90 3.89
N ALA A 224 16.24 2.36 5.03
CA ALA A 224 15.46 2.29 6.25
C ALA A 224 16.24 2.90 7.44
N PRO A 225 16.51 4.22 7.39
CA PRO A 225 17.21 4.89 8.48
C PRO A 225 16.40 4.82 9.77
N PHE A 226 17.06 4.40 10.85
CA PHE A 226 16.44 4.39 12.17
C PHE A 226 16.49 5.80 12.78
N LYS A 227 15.34 6.30 13.24
CA LYS A 227 15.19 7.63 13.86
C LYS A 227 14.66 7.45 15.26
N ALA A 228 15.57 7.46 16.24
CA ALA A 228 15.22 7.26 17.64
C ALA A 228 14.09 8.20 18.08
N THR A 229 13.03 7.61 18.61
CA THR A 229 11.88 8.28 19.21
C THR A 229 12.31 8.92 20.54
N PRO A 230 12.19 10.25 20.68
CA PRO A 230 12.57 10.93 21.90
C PRO A 230 11.78 10.42 23.12
N GLY A 231 12.46 10.30 24.26
CA GLY A 231 11.83 9.94 25.54
C GLY A 231 11.69 8.44 25.81
N LEU A 232 11.94 7.58 24.82
CA LEU A 232 12.04 6.13 25.06
C LEU A 232 13.37 5.76 25.71
N ALA A 233 13.33 4.78 26.61
CA ALA A 233 14.50 4.23 27.28
C ALA A 233 14.32 2.74 27.54
N ILE A 234 15.42 2.01 27.55
CA ILE A 234 15.48 0.61 27.97
C ILE A 234 15.92 0.56 29.43
N GLU A 235 15.06 0.01 30.27
CA GLU A 235 15.33 -0.24 31.67
C GLU A 235 15.84 -1.67 31.88
N ARG A 236 16.79 -1.85 32.81
CA ARG A 236 17.28 -3.18 33.19
C ARG A 236 16.56 -3.65 34.44
N ALA A 237 15.87 -4.78 34.33
CA ALA A 237 15.22 -5.44 35.46
C ALA A 237 16.23 -6.17 36.36
N ALA A 238 15.80 -6.52 37.58
CA ALA A 238 16.65 -7.15 38.59
C ALA A 238 17.19 -8.53 38.17
N ASP A 239 16.48 -9.24 37.29
CA ASP A 239 16.91 -10.53 36.74
C ASP A 239 17.90 -10.39 35.56
N GLY A 240 18.20 -9.15 35.16
CA GLY A 240 19.04 -8.82 34.02
C GLY A 240 18.34 -8.84 32.67
N SER A 241 17.01 -9.00 32.63
CA SER A 241 16.22 -8.70 31.43
C SER A 241 16.15 -7.19 31.18
N GLU A 242 15.90 -6.82 29.93
CA GLU A 242 15.77 -5.44 29.48
C GLU A 242 14.34 -5.18 29.03
N ILE A 243 13.81 -4.01 29.38
CA ILE A 243 12.42 -3.63 29.15
C ILE A 243 12.41 -2.29 28.42
N LEU A 244 11.82 -2.26 27.23
CA LEU A 244 11.44 -1.04 26.54
C LEU A 244 9.97 -0.75 26.86
N ALA A 245 9.72 0.13 27.83
CA ALA A 245 8.36 0.57 28.15
C ALA A 245 7.92 1.66 27.17
N VAL A 246 6.73 1.51 26.60
CA VAL A 246 6.17 2.39 25.57
C VAL A 246 4.76 2.81 25.98
N GLU A 247 4.61 4.08 26.33
CA GLU A 247 3.30 4.69 26.59
C GLU A 247 2.68 5.14 25.26
N VAL A 248 1.48 4.63 24.95
CA VAL A 248 0.75 4.94 23.73
C VAL A 248 -0.59 5.57 24.08
N HIS A 249 -0.80 6.81 23.64
CA HIS A 249 -2.03 7.55 23.84
C HIS A 249 -3.05 7.20 22.76
N THR A 250 -4.31 7.03 23.16
CA THR A 250 -5.38 6.69 22.22
C THR A 250 -6.74 7.21 22.71
N ASP A 251 -7.62 7.50 21.76
CA ASP A 251 -9.05 7.77 21.98
C ASP A 251 -9.95 6.60 21.57
N ILE A 252 -9.34 5.48 21.18
CA ILE A 252 -10.06 4.26 20.79
C ILE A 252 -10.67 3.63 22.04
N THR A 253 -11.99 3.47 22.05
CA THR A 253 -12.74 2.86 23.17
C THR A 253 -13.01 1.37 22.97
N ASP A 254 -12.64 0.81 21.81
CA ASP A 254 -12.83 -0.61 21.50
C ASP A 254 -11.73 -1.45 22.17
N GLU A 255 -12.04 -1.95 23.36
CA GLU A 255 -11.14 -2.78 24.16
C GLU A 255 -10.71 -4.07 23.45
N ALA A 256 -11.57 -4.66 22.62
CA ALA A 256 -11.25 -5.88 21.89
C ALA A 256 -10.20 -5.59 20.81
N PHE A 257 -10.33 -4.46 20.12
CA PHE A 257 -9.32 -3.99 19.18
C PHE A 257 -7.98 -3.68 19.87
N LEU A 258 -8.00 -2.94 20.99
CA LEU A 258 -6.78 -2.62 21.74
C LEU A 258 -6.09 -3.87 22.30
N THR A 259 -6.87 -4.85 22.76
CA THR A 259 -6.34 -6.15 23.19
C THR A 259 -5.67 -6.88 22.03
N ALA A 260 -6.33 -6.98 20.87
CA ALA A 260 -5.77 -7.63 19.69
C ALA A 260 -4.53 -6.90 19.13
N LEU A 261 -4.47 -5.58 19.26
CA LEU A 261 -3.28 -4.78 18.96
C LEU A 261 -2.14 -5.12 19.91
N ALA A 262 -2.40 -5.16 21.22
CA ALA A 262 -1.40 -5.50 22.23
C ALA A 262 -0.84 -6.91 22.02
N GLU A 263 -1.72 -7.90 21.80
CA GLU A 263 -1.35 -9.28 21.49
C GLU A 263 -0.54 -9.37 20.19
N GLY A 264 -0.94 -8.63 19.15
CA GLY A 264 -0.19 -8.58 17.89
C GLY A 264 1.22 -8.04 18.04
N ILE A 265 1.39 -7.01 18.89
CA ILE A 265 2.71 -6.46 19.25
C ILE A 265 3.50 -7.49 20.05
N ASP A 266 2.92 -8.09 21.09
CA ASP A 266 3.59 -9.10 21.92
C ASP A 266 4.06 -10.30 21.09
N ASP A 267 3.17 -10.89 20.28
CA ASP A 267 3.48 -12.02 19.41
C ASP A 267 4.61 -11.71 18.41
N SER A 268 4.60 -10.51 17.82
CA SER A 268 5.54 -10.15 16.76
C SER A 268 6.89 -9.69 17.30
N TRP A 269 6.89 -8.94 18.41
CA TRP A 269 8.08 -8.41 19.05
C TRP A 269 8.60 -9.35 20.12
N ASN A 270 7.86 -9.57 21.19
CA ASN A 270 8.31 -10.39 22.32
C ASN A 270 8.41 -11.89 21.97
N GLY A 271 7.58 -12.36 21.04
CA GLY A 271 7.65 -13.71 20.49
C GLY A 271 8.80 -13.96 19.50
N ALA A 272 9.56 -12.93 19.10
CA ALA A 272 10.67 -13.09 18.17
C ALA A 272 11.92 -13.69 18.85
N GLU A 273 12.56 -14.65 18.18
CA GLU A 273 13.79 -15.30 18.68
C GLU A 273 14.89 -14.30 19.03
N ALA A 274 15.08 -13.26 18.21
CA ALA A 274 16.07 -12.22 18.45
C ALA A 274 15.84 -11.44 19.76
N MET A 275 14.58 -11.19 20.11
CA MET A 275 14.19 -10.50 21.34
C MET A 275 14.45 -11.40 22.57
N GLY A 276 14.05 -12.68 22.49
CA GLY A 276 14.33 -13.68 23.51
C GLY A 276 15.82 -13.91 23.75
N ALA A 277 16.62 -14.06 22.68
CA ALA A 277 18.08 -14.20 22.76
C ALA A 277 18.76 -12.98 23.39
N ALA A 278 18.21 -11.79 23.13
CA ALA A 278 18.66 -10.56 23.76
C ALA A 278 18.17 -10.41 25.21
N ARG A 279 17.16 -11.16 25.66
CA ARG A 279 16.43 -10.88 26.92
C ARG A 279 15.83 -9.47 26.94
N LEU A 280 15.46 -8.94 25.78
CA LEU A 280 14.76 -7.66 25.63
C LEU A 280 13.27 -7.93 25.42
N ARG A 281 12.41 -7.17 26.08
CA ARG A 281 10.96 -7.18 25.85
C ARG A 281 10.42 -5.76 25.70
N VAL A 282 9.37 -5.61 24.92
CA VAL A 282 8.59 -4.37 24.80
C VAL A 282 7.34 -4.49 25.67
N GLU A 283 7.10 -3.48 26.51
CA GLU A 283 5.85 -3.35 27.26
C GLU A 283 5.08 -2.15 26.75
N VAL A 284 3.84 -2.37 26.31
CA VAL A 284 2.97 -1.30 25.82
C VAL A 284 1.91 -0.98 26.87
N ALA A 285 1.81 0.29 27.24
CA ALA A 285 0.75 0.80 28.09
C ALA A 285 -0.12 1.77 27.31
N PHE A 286 -1.43 1.49 27.22
CA PHE A 286 -2.36 2.41 26.57
C PHE A 286 -2.89 3.44 27.57
N VAL A 287 -2.72 4.72 27.26
CA VAL A 287 -3.33 5.83 27.99
C VAL A 287 -4.54 6.30 27.21
N HIS A 288 -5.73 6.02 27.74
CA HIS A 288 -6.98 6.37 27.09
C HIS A 288 -7.34 7.84 27.35
N HIS A 289 -7.75 8.54 26.30
CA HIS A 289 -8.28 9.90 26.32
C HIS A 289 -9.73 9.85 25.86
N ALA A 290 -10.66 10.20 26.73
CA ALA A 290 -12.06 10.24 26.34
C ALA A 290 -12.26 11.34 25.29
N GLY A 291 -13.17 11.12 24.33
CA GLY A 291 -13.49 12.14 23.33
C GLY A 291 -13.91 13.49 23.95
N THR A 292 -14.53 13.48 25.14
CA THR A 292 -14.87 14.69 25.90
C THR A 292 -13.66 15.43 26.48
N GLU A 293 -12.54 14.74 26.70
CA GLU A 293 -11.28 15.35 27.16
C GLU A 293 -10.55 16.02 25.99
N LEU A 294 -10.54 15.36 24.82
CA LEU A 294 -9.92 15.90 23.61
C LEU A 294 -10.75 17.02 22.95
N TYR A 295 -12.08 16.99 23.11
CA TYR A 295 -13.00 17.90 22.44
C TYR A 295 -13.90 18.65 23.43
N ALA A 296 -13.54 19.90 23.73
CA ALA A 296 -14.30 20.78 24.64
C ALA A 296 -15.76 21.04 24.21
N LYS A 297 -16.09 20.90 22.92
CA LYS A 297 -17.43 21.13 22.36
C LYS A 297 -18.18 19.82 22.05
N GLY A 298 -17.67 18.69 22.50
CA GLY A 298 -18.16 17.36 22.14
C GLY A 298 -17.31 16.73 21.04
N ALA A 299 -17.08 15.42 21.16
CA ALA A 299 -16.33 14.65 20.18
C ALA A 299 -17.07 14.56 18.84
N PRO A 300 -16.35 14.40 17.72
CA PRO A 300 -16.95 14.13 16.42
C PRO A 300 -17.83 12.88 16.47
N ALA A 301 -18.87 12.86 15.65
CA ALA A 301 -19.70 11.68 15.51
C ALA A 301 -18.90 10.53 14.87
N HIS A 302 -19.30 9.29 15.16
CA HIS A 302 -18.71 8.13 14.50
C HIS A 302 -18.87 8.22 12.97
N LYS A 303 -17.78 8.00 12.22
CA LYS A 303 -17.64 8.20 10.75
C LYS A 303 -17.61 9.64 10.26
N GLU A 304 -17.59 10.62 11.17
CA GLU A 304 -17.41 12.02 10.77
C GLU A 304 -16.01 12.21 10.17
N VAL A 305 -15.93 12.89 9.03
CA VAL A 305 -14.65 13.26 8.44
C VAL A 305 -14.03 14.36 9.28
N ILE A 306 -12.80 14.13 9.75
CA ILE A 306 -12.08 15.05 10.61
C ILE A 306 -10.79 15.51 9.93
N ASP A 307 -10.32 16.69 10.31
CA ASP A 307 -8.92 17.07 10.07
C ASP A 307 -8.04 16.29 11.06
N THR A 308 -7.27 15.34 10.53
CA THR A 308 -6.43 14.45 11.32
C THR A 308 -5.24 15.18 11.97
N ASP A 309 -4.73 16.26 11.38
CA ASP A 309 -3.64 17.03 11.97
C ASP A 309 -4.15 17.82 13.17
N GLU A 310 -5.32 18.45 13.03
CA GLU A 310 -5.96 19.09 14.18
C GLU A 310 -6.28 18.06 15.26
N HIS A 311 -6.82 16.88 14.91
CA HIS A 311 -7.15 15.82 15.88
C HIS A 311 -5.93 15.39 16.68
N LEU A 312 -4.82 15.10 15.99
CA LEU A 312 -3.54 14.75 16.63
C LEU A 312 -3.01 15.84 17.55
N ALA A 313 -3.24 17.12 17.23
CA ALA A 313 -2.82 18.25 18.06
C ALA A 313 -3.59 18.35 19.39
N ARG A 314 -4.67 17.58 19.57
CA ARG A 314 -5.43 17.52 20.84
C ARG A 314 -4.81 16.58 21.87
N PHE A 315 -3.96 15.65 21.45
CA PHE A 315 -3.22 14.78 22.36
C PHE A 315 -2.03 15.53 23.01
N PRO A 316 -1.50 15.05 24.15
CA PRO A 316 -0.35 15.67 24.80
C PRO A 316 0.85 15.82 23.85
N ALA A 317 1.54 16.95 23.95
CA ALA A 317 2.70 17.23 23.10
C ALA A 317 3.82 16.20 23.35
N GLY A 318 4.33 15.60 22.27
CA GLY A 318 5.36 14.57 22.33
C GLY A 318 4.86 13.15 22.62
N ALA A 319 3.55 12.97 22.83
CA ALA A 319 2.96 11.65 22.97
C ALA A 319 3.09 10.81 21.70
N LEU A 320 3.26 9.49 21.90
CA LEU A 320 3.05 8.49 20.85
C LEU A 320 1.56 8.19 20.77
N VAL A 321 0.95 8.36 19.59
CA VAL A 321 -0.51 8.29 19.45
C VAL A 321 -0.91 7.17 18.50
N ILE A 322 -1.93 6.39 18.87
CA ILE A 322 -2.67 5.54 17.92
C ILE A 322 -4.13 5.98 17.94
N THR A 323 -4.65 6.42 16.80
CA THR A 323 -6.03 6.92 16.70
C THR A 323 -6.63 6.61 15.32
N THR A 324 -7.88 7.02 15.10
CA THR A 324 -8.65 6.80 13.87
C THR A 324 -8.82 8.11 13.09
N GLY A 325 -9.55 8.07 11.97
CA GLY A 325 -9.89 9.25 11.19
C GLY A 325 -9.24 9.30 9.81
N ALA A 326 -8.24 8.47 9.54
CA ALA A 326 -7.58 8.44 8.24
C ALA A 326 -8.37 7.63 7.20
N ALA A 327 -8.20 7.99 5.93
CA ALA A 327 -8.73 7.22 4.81
C ALA A 327 -8.00 5.87 4.62
N SER A 328 -6.73 5.80 5.04
CA SER A 328 -5.91 4.60 5.04
C SER A 328 -4.98 4.59 6.24
N THR A 329 -4.66 3.40 6.73
CA THR A 329 -3.69 3.25 7.82
C THR A 329 -2.32 3.72 7.38
N HIS A 330 -1.68 4.57 8.18
CA HIS A 330 -0.31 5.01 7.98
C HIS A 330 0.29 5.49 9.30
N ALA A 331 1.62 5.52 9.38
CA ALA A 331 2.33 6.02 10.54
C ALA A 331 3.27 7.18 10.21
N ARG A 332 3.49 8.01 11.21
CA ARG A 332 4.59 8.96 11.26
C ARG A 332 5.58 8.51 12.32
N VAL A 333 6.80 8.22 11.88
CA VAL A 333 7.89 7.71 12.72
C VAL A 333 8.08 8.55 13.99
N GLY A 334 8.09 7.86 15.12
CA GLY A 334 8.26 8.43 16.47
C GLY A 334 7.15 9.38 16.91
N ARG A 335 5.95 9.30 16.31
CA ARG A 335 4.84 10.19 16.66
C ARG A 335 3.48 9.53 16.67
N HIS A 336 3.01 8.98 15.56
CA HIS A 336 1.63 8.45 15.53
C HIS A 336 1.40 7.34 14.51
N VAL A 337 0.36 6.55 14.75
CA VAL A 337 -0.31 5.70 13.76
C VAL A 337 -1.76 6.20 13.63
N LEU A 338 -2.14 6.57 12.41
CA LEU A 338 -3.51 6.88 12.06
C LEU A 338 -4.13 5.68 11.38
N LEU A 339 -5.17 5.11 11.97
CA LEU A 339 -5.87 3.95 11.44
C LEU A 339 -6.92 4.37 10.42
N GLY A 340 -6.94 3.67 9.29
CA GLY A 340 -8.03 3.68 8.32
C GLY A 340 -8.86 2.40 8.38
N PRO A 341 -9.93 2.29 7.60
CA PRO A 341 -10.87 1.17 7.70
C PRO A 341 -10.43 -0.10 6.96
N GLY A 342 -9.33 -0.04 6.21
CA GLY A 342 -8.79 -1.18 5.46
C GLY A 342 -8.44 -2.34 6.38
N ALA A 343 -8.68 -3.58 5.95
CA ALA A 343 -8.43 -4.74 6.79
C ALA A 343 -6.93 -4.87 7.15
N LEU A 344 -6.63 -5.10 8.43
CA LEU A 344 -5.27 -5.27 8.95
C LEU A 344 -5.10 -6.63 9.61
N THR A 345 -3.86 -7.13 9.63
CA THR A 345 -3.49 -8.27 10.47
C THR A 345 -2.81 -7.77 11.75
N PRO A 346 -2.79 -8.57 12.84
CA PRO A 346 -2.00 -8.26 14.02
C PRO A 346 -0.52 -7.97 13.72
N ARG A 347 0.06 -8.67 12.74
CA ARG A 347 1.45 -8.41 12.28
C ARG A 347 1.60 -7.05 11.61
N THR A 348 0.64 -6.63 10.78
CA THR A 348 0.65 -5.28 10.20
C THR A 348 0.56 -4.22 11.29
N LEU A 349 -0.27 -4.42 12.30
CA LEU A 349 -0.31 -3.51 13.45
C LEU A 349 1.02 -3.44 14.21
N ALA A 350 1.70 -4.58 14.39
CA ALA A 350 3.03 -4.61 15.00
C ALA A 350 4.10 -3.89 14.15
N HIS A 351 3.97 -3.92 12.82
CA HIS A 351 4.78 -3.12 11.90
C HIS A 351 4.52 -1.62 12.07
N GLU A 352 3.25 -1.19 12.11
CA GLU A 352 2.90 0.21 12.37
C GLU A 352 3.42 0.69 13.73
N PHE A 353 3.36 -0.18 14.75
CA PHE A 353 3.96 0.08 16.06
C PHE A 353 5.49 0.24 15.98
N GLY A 354 6.18 -0.50 15.11
CA GLY A 354 7.60 -0.31 14.84
C GLY A 354 7.96 1.12 14.43
N HIS A 355 7.07 1.82 13.72
CA HIS A 355 7.26 3.23 13.41
C HIS A 355 7.23 4.12 14.65
N LEU A 356 6.41 3.81 15.66
CA LEU A 356 6.43 4.53 16.94
C LEU A 356 7.76 4.35 17.67
N LEU A 357 8.45 3.23 17.47
CA LEU A 357 9.78 2.98 18.02
C LEU A 357 10.93 3.62 17.22
N GLY A 358 10.64 4.27 16.09
CA GLY A 358 11.66 4.96 15.30
C GLY A 358 12.11 4.23 14.03
N PHE A 359 11.55 3.05 13.73
CA PHE A 359 11.84 2.36 12.48
C PHE A 359 11.15 3.05 11.29
N THR A 360 11.86 3.14 10.17
CA THR A 360 11.27 3.54 8.89
C THR A 360 11.01 2.30 8.04
N ASP A 361 10.11 2.45 7.07
CA ASP A 361 9.85 1.43 6.06
C ASP A 361 11.10 1.09 5.26
N ALA A 362 11.29 -0.20 4.96
CA ALA A 362 12.32 -0.65 4.03
C ALA A 362 11.81 -0.84 2.59
N TYR A 363 10.89 0.03 2.17
CA TYR A 363 10.43 0.14 0.79
C TYR A 363 11.25 1.20 0.04
N LEU A 364 11.71 0.84 -1.16
CA LEU A 364 12.45 1.74 -2.03
C LEU A 364 11.65 2.04 -3.29
N ARG A 365 11.47 3.32 -3.58
CA ARG A 365 10.87 3.79 -4.83
C ARG A 365 11.82 4.76 -5.50
N GLY A 366 12.15 4.48 -6.74
CA GLY A 366 12.95 5.33 -7.64
C GLY A 366 12.42 5.17 -9.07
N PHE A 367 13.21 5.52 -10.08
CA PHE A 367 12.78 5.41 -11.47
C PHE A 367 13.94 5.19 -12.43
N ASP A 368 13.62 4.65 -13.61
CA ASP A 368 14.49 4.63 -14.79
C ASP A 368 13.96 5.58 -15.87
N GLY A 369 14.82 5.96 -16.82
CA GLY A 369 14.46 6.83 -17.95
C GLY A 369 14.45 8.32 -17.60
N SER A 370 13.78 9.12 -18.43
CA SER A 370 13.67 10.58 -18.26
C SER A 370 12.22 11.03 -18.15
N PRO A 371 11.90 12.04 -17.32
CA PRO A 371 10.56 12.66 -17.29
C PRO A 371 10.17 13.34 -18.61
N THR A 372 11.13 13.55 -19.53
CA THR A 372 10.88 14.09 -20.87
C THR A 372 10.67 13.02 -21.93
N ASP A 373 10.85 11.73 -21.61
CA ASP A 373 10.64 10.64 -22.56
C ASP A 373 9.16 10.53 -22.95
N ARG A 374 8.91 9.88 -24.08
CA ARG A 374 7.55 9.65 -24.63
C ARG A 374 6.57 9.07 -23.60
N TYR A 375 7.02 8.12 -22.79
CA TYR A 375 6.24 7.50 -21.73
C TYR A 375 6.60 8.01 -20.33
N GLY A 376 7.46 9.03 -20.27
CA GLY A 376 8.04 9.54 -19.04
C GLY A 376 8.92 8.51 -18.37
N VAL A 377 9.08 8.63 -17.06
CA VAL A 377 9.89 7.69 -16.28
C VAL A 377 9.19 6.33 -16.10
N VAL A 378 9.99 5.29 -15.93
CA VAL A 378 9.55 3.97 -15.47
C VAL A 378 9.75 3.91 -13.96
N LEU A 379 8.66 3.88 -13.19
CA LEU A 379 8.75 3.78 -11.74
C LEU A 379 9.28 2.40 -11.36
N VAL A 380 10.27 2.36 -10.46
CA VAL A 380 10.88 1.16 -9.91
C VAL A 380 10.55 1.10 -8.43
N GLU A 381 9.91 0.02 -8.00
CA GLU A 381 9.63 -0.28 -6.59
C GLU A 381 10.37 -1.54 -6.15
N TRP A 382 11.10 -1.43 -5.06
CA TRP A 382 11.72 -2.53 -4.35
C TRP A 382 11.01 -2.78 -3.02
N SER A 383 10.71 -4.05 -2.78
CA SER A 383 10.08 -4.56 -1.56
C SER A 383 10.87 -5.75 -1.02
N GLY A 384 10.76 -6.01 0.29
CA GLY A 384 11.47 -7.12 0.94
C GLY A 384 12.99 -6.98 0.86
N LEU A 385 13.50 -5.74 0.87
CA LEU A 385 14.94 -5.46 0.91
C LEU A 385 15.55 -5.89 2.24
N LEU A 386 14.76 -5.83 3.30
CA LEU A 386 15.05 -6.46 4.58
C LEU A 386 14.10 -7.65 4.76
N ASP A 387 14.60 -8.70 5.39
CA ASP A 387 13.81 -9.86 5.81
C ASP A 387 13.10 -9.63 7.16
N ASP A 388 13.17 -8.40 7.66
CA ASP A 388 12.62 -8.00 8.93
C ASP A 388 11.20 -7.43 8.82
N LEU A 389 10.58 -7.19 9.98
CA LEU A 389 9.22 -6.70 10.10
C LEU A 389 8.99 -5.38 9.32
N MET A 390 10.02 -4.56 9.15
CA MET A 390 9.93 -3.26 8.48
C MET A 390 10.15 -3.34 6.97
N GLY A 391 10.75 -4.42 6.48
CA GLY A 391 10.85 -4.73 5.04
C GLY A 391 9.65 -5.49 4.47
N ASP A 392 8.91 -6.21 5.32
CA ASP A 392 7.69 -6.91 4.94
C ASP A 392 6.73 -7.06 6.13
N SER A 393 5.71 -6.20 6.21
CA SER A 393 4.69 -6.25 7.27
C SER A 393 3.84 -7.54 7.26
N ARG A 394 3.92 -8.35 6.19
CA ARG A 394 3.21 -9.63 6.08
C ARG A 394 4.10 -10.83 6.35
N GLY A 395 5.37 -10.80 6.00
CA GLY A 395 6.27 -11.96 6.10
C GLY A 395 7.43 -11.80 7.08
N GLY A 396 7.78 -10.56 7.40
CA GLY A 396 8.95 -10.18 8.18
C GLY A 396 8.81 -10.50 9.67
N ARG A 397 9.98 -10.60 10.32
CA ARG A 397 10.11 -10.82 11.78
C ARG A 397 10.98 -9.75 12.39
N VAL A 398 10.88 -9.54 13.70
CA VAL A 398 11.86 -8.70 14.39
C VAL A 398 13.23 -9.38 14.32
N SER A 399 14.17 -8.74 13.64
CA SER A 399 15.51 -9.28 13.39
C SER A 399 16.50 -8.89 14.49
N ALA A 400 17.63 -9.59 14.57
CA ALA A 400 18.71 -9.22 15.49
C ALA A 400 19.23 -7.79 15.25
N GLY A 401 19.26 -7.34 13.98
CA GLY A 401 19.65 -5.98 13.63
C GLY A 401 18.67 -4.93 14.15
N MET A 402 17.36 -5.23 14.17
CA MET A 402 16.37 -4.35 14.81
C MET A 402 16.61 -4.25 16.32
N VAL A 403 16.87 -5.37 16.99
CA VAL A 403 17.16 -5.40 18.44
C VAL A 403 18.42 -4.61 18.78
N GLU A 404 19.49 -4.74 17.99
CA GLU A 404 20.71 -3.97 18.17
C GLU A 404 20.47 -2.46 18.03
N ARG A 405 19.65 -2.05 17.05
CA ARG A 405 19.26 -0.63 16.87
C ARG A 405 18.52 -0.08 18.08
N LEU A 406 17.55 -0.83 18.62
CA LEU A 406 16.84 -0.44 19.84
C LEU A 406 17.81 -0.26 21.02
N ARG A 407 18.70 -1.21 21.25
CA ARG A 407 19.71 -1.13 22.32
C ARG A 407 20.67 0.03 22.16
N LYS A 408 21.16 0.25 20.95
CA LYS A 408 22.07 1.37 20.68
C LYS A 408 21.39 2.72 20.89
N ALA A 409 20.09 2.82 20.59
CA ALA A 409 19.35 4.06 20.65
C ALA A 409 18.78 4.37 22.05
N TYR A 410 18.28 3.35 22.75
CA TYR A 410 17.51 3.51 23.98
C TYR A 410 18.18 2.86 25.19
N GLY A 411 19.23 2.08 25.00
CA GLY A 411 20.03 1.56 26.12
C GLY A 411 20.74 2.70 26.84
N CYS A 412 20.75 2.63 28.18
CA CYS A 412 21.66 3.45 28.96
C CYS A 412 23.12 3.08 28.62
N PRO A 413 24.01 4.07 28.42
CA PRO A 413 25.43 3.83 28.20
C PRO A 413 26.12 3.12 29.38
#